data_AF-A0A1V9EKW2-F1
#
_entry.id   AF-A0A1V9EKW2-F1
#
_cell.length_a   1.000
_cell.length_b   1.000
_cell.length_c   1.000
_cell.angle_alpha   90.00
_cell.angle_beta   90.00
_cell.angle_gamma   90.00
#
_symmetry.space_group_name_H-M   'P 1'
#
loop_
_entity.id
_entity.type
_entity.pdbx_description
1 polymer ?
#
loop_
_entity_poly.entity_id
_entity_poly.type
_entity_poly.pdbx_seq_one_letter_code
_entity_poly.pdbx_strand_id
1 'polypeptide(L)' 'MASEFDYEEKKQRAYVNRRAIMDLGMGLLYSGMAVVMFFAQKFGLGEVFSVPFNYIFGGLCLLYGGFRIYRGIKRDYLR' A
#
# COMPACT_ATOMS: atom_id res chain seq x y z
N MET A 1 -9.09 37.18 9.51
CA MET A 1 -7.91 36.42 9.98
C MET A 1 -8.25 35.01 10.45
N ALA A 2 -9.21 34.77 11.35
CA ALA A 2 -9.59 33.38 11.74
C ALA A 2 -10.05 32.50 10.56
N SER A 3 -10.71 33.09 9.55
CA SER A 3 -11.18 32.38 8.36
C SER A 3 -10.09 31.89 7.42
N GLU A 4 -8.91 32.52 7.39
CA GLU A 4 -7.81 32.12 6.50
C GLU A 4 -7.03 30.92 7.06
N PHE A 5 -6.82 30.89 8.38
CA PHE A 5 -6.19 29.76 9.07
C PHE A 5 -7.03 28.48 8.95
N ASP A 6 -8.35 28.57 9.15
CA ASP A 6 -9.29 27.44 9.00
C ASP A 6 -9.31 26.88 7.55
N TYR A 7 -9.14 27.76 6.56
CA TYR A 7 -9.15 27.36 5.15
C TYR A 7 -7.85 26.67 4.74
N GLU A 8 -6.71 27.18 5.19
CA GLU A 8 -5.40 26.57 4.98
C GLU A 8 -5.27 25.22 5.72
N GLU A 9 -5.78 25.10 6.95
CA GLU A 9 -5.80 23.82 7.69
C GLU A 9 -6.62 22.75 6.96
N LYS A 10 -7.83 23.07 6.49
CA LYS A 10 -8.66 22.11 5.74
C LYS A 10 -7.97 21.65 4.45
N LYS A 11 -7.30 22.58 3.75
CA LYS A 11 -6.57 22.29 2.51
C LYS A 11 -5.34 21.40 2.78
N GLN A 12 -4.58 21.70 3.83
CA GLN A 12 -3.45 20.87 4.26
C GLN A 12 -3.91 19.49 4.71
N ARG A 13 -4.99 19.40 5.52
CA ARG A 13 -5.53 18.12 5.98
C ARG A 13 -6.02 17.26 4.82
N ALA A 14 -6.71 17.84 3.84
CA ALA A 14 -7.15 17.13 2.63
C ALA A 14 -5.97 16.64 1.77
N TYR A 15 -4.92 17.46 1.62
CA TYR A 15 -3.70 17.09 0.89
C TYR A 15 -2.96 15.93 1.58
N VAL A 16 -2.82 16.03 2.89
CA VAL A 16 -2.15 15.06 3.73
C VAL A 16 -2.97 13.76 3.74
N ASN A 17 -4.31 13.81 3.75
CA ASN A 17 -5.19 12.63 3.65
C ASN A 17 -5.06 11.92 2.29
N ARG A 18 -5.08 12.68 1.19
CA ARG A 18 -4.89 12.12 -0.16
C ARG A 18 -3.56 11.39 -0.27
N ARG A 19 -2.48 11.99 0.24
CA ARG A 19 -1.15 11.37 0.21
C ARG A 19 -1.10 10.09 1.04
N ALA A 20 -1.78 10.04 2.19
CA ALA A 20 -1.90 8.82 2.98
C ALA A 20 -2.69 7.71 2.27
N ILE A 21 -3.82 8.06 1.62
CA ILE A 21 -4.63 7.11 0.86
C ILE A 21 -3.83 6.54 -0.32
N MET A 22 -3.04 7.36 -1.02
CA MET A 22 -2.15 6.87 -2.07
C MET A 22 -1.08 5.91 -1.53
N ASP A 23 -0.45 6.23 -0.40
CA ASP A 23 0.54 5.34 0.23
C ASP A 23 -0.06 4.01 0.68
N LEU A 24 -1.28 4.05 1.23
CA LEU A 24 -2.02 2.88 1.71
C LEU A 24 -2.54 2.04 0.54
N GLY A 25 -3.07 2.69 -0.50
CA GLY A 25 -3.52 2.03 -1.74
C GLY A 25 -2.36 1.33 -2.45
N MET A 26 -1.20 1.99 -2.59
CA MET A 26 -0.02 1.35 -3.17
C MET A 26 0.46 0.17 -2.32
N GLY A 27 0.45 0.29 -0.98
CA GLY A 27 0.74 -0.83 -0.09
C GLY A 27 -0.21 -2.02 -0.29
N LEU A 28 -1.52 -1.74 -0.40
CA LEU A 28 -2.55 -2.74 -0.65
C LEU A 28 -2.36 -3.44 -2.00
N LEU A 29 -1.99 -2.69 -3.05
CA LEU A 29 -1.67 -3.26 -4.36
C LEU A 29 -0.46 -4.19 -4.30
N TYR A 30 0.64 -3.78 -3.65
CA TYR A 30 1.82 -4.64 -3.48
C TYR A 30 1.53 -5.89 -2.65
N SER A 31 0.77 -5.77 -1.57
CA SER A 31 0.35 -6.92 -0.76
C SER A 31 -0.61 -7.84 -1.52
N GLY A 32 -1.55 -7.30 -2.30
CA GLY A 32 -2.43 -8.10 -3.17
C GLY A 32 -1.63 -8.86 -4.23
N MET A 33 -0.64 -8.20 -4.85
CA MET A 33 0.25 -8.83 -5.82
C MET A 33 1.09 -9.94 -5.19
N ALA A 34 1.56 -9.76 -3.95
CA ALA A 34 2.25 -10.79 -3.21
C ALA A 34 1.39 -12.04 -2.98
N VAL A 35 0.12 -11.84 -2.59
CA VAL A 35 -0.84 -12.94 -2.44
C VAL A 35 -1.06 -13.65 -3.77
N VAL A 36 -1.27 -12.91 -4.86
CA VAL A 36 -1.43 -13.49 -6.19
C VAL A 36 -0.20 -14.29 -6.61
N MET A 37 1.01 -13.80 -6.32
CA MET A 37 2.26 -14.52 -6.61
C MET A 37 2.42 -15.80 -5.78
N PHE A 38 2.04 -15.77 -4.51
CA PHE A 38 2.07 -16.96 -3.65
C PHE A 38 1.07 -18.02 -4.12
N PHE A 39 -0.10 -17.58 -4.61
CA PHE A 39 -1.12 -18.45 -5.20
C PHE A 39 -0.99 -18.61 -6.71
N ALA A 40 0.10 -18.15 -7.34
CA ALA A 40 0.28 -18.19 -8.80
C ALA A 40 0.17 -19.61 -9.36
N GLN A 41 0.65 -20.60 -8.61
CA GLN A 41 0.50 -22.02 -8.97
C GLN A 41 -0.96 -22.47 -9.01
N LYS A 42 -1.83 -21.93 -8.13
CA LYS A 42 -3.27 -22.23 -8.11
C LYS A 42 -4.04 -21.52 -9.24
N PHE A 43 -3.55 -20.37 -9.68
CA PHE A 43 -4.12 -19.58 -10.78
C PHE A 43 -3.64 -20.02 -12.18
N GLY A 44 -2.84 -21.09 -12.28
CA GLY A 44 -2.28 -21.56 -13.56
C GLY A 44 -1.15 -20.67 -14.10
N LEU A 45 -0.65 -19.73 -13.30
CA LEU A 45 0.50 -18.87 -13.63
C LEU A 45 1.85 -19.53 -13.28
N GLY A 46 1.83 -20.77 -12.78
CA GLY A 46 3.03 -21.52 -12.40
C GLY A 46 3.96 -21.86 -13.56
N GLU A 47 3.47 -21.82 -14.80
CA GLU A 47 4.27 -22.02 -16.02
C GLU A 47 4.87 -20.72 -16.55
N VAL A 48 4.30 -19.57 -16.19
CA VAL A 48 4.76 -18.25 -16.65
C VAL A 48 6.00 -17.81 -15.88
N PHE A 49 6.06 -18.14 -14.59
CA PHE A 49 7.13 -17.72 -13.69
C PHE A 49 7.67 -18.91 -12.91
N SER A 50 9.00 -19.00 -12.79
CA SER A 50 9.63 -20.09 -12.05
C SER A 50 9.22 -20.06 -10.57
N VAL A 51 9.02 -21.24 -9.99
CA VAL A 51 8.65 -21.42 -8.58
C VAL A 51 9.52 -20.61 -7.61
N PRO A 52 10.86 -20.64 -7.68
CA PRO A 52 11.70 -19.84 -6.79
C PRO A 52 11.51 -18.33 -6.99
N PHE A 53 11.27 -17.88 -8.22
CA PHE A 53 11.02 -16.46 -8.50
C PHE A 53 9.71 -15.98 -7.87
N ASN A 54 8.63 -16.76 -7.98
CA ASN A 54 7.34 -16.41 -7.37
C ASN A 54 7.41 -16.28 -5.85
N TYR A 55 8.14 -17.19 -5.17
CA TYR A 55 8.30 -17.11 -3.72
C TYR A 55 9.18 -15.94 -3.27
N ILE A 56 10.29 -15.67 -3.98
CA ILE A 56 11.19 -14.56 -3.64
C ILE A 56 10.52 -13.22 -3.93
N PHE A 57 9.94 -13.05 -5.12
CA PHE A 57 9.30 -11.81 -5.53
C PHE A 57 7.99 -11.57 -4.77
N GLY A 58 7.19 -12.62 -4.55
CA GLY A 58 6.02 -12.58 -3.69
C GLY A 58 6.38 -12.21 -2.25
N GLY A 59 7.44 -12.81 -1.68
CA GLY A 59 7.94 -12.47 -0.35
C GLY A 59 8.41 -11.02 -0.24
N LEU A 60 9.15 -10.52 -1.24
CA LEU A 60 9.57 -9.11 -1.33
C LEU A 60 8.37 -8.16 -1.40
N CYS A 61 7.37 -8.47 -2.24
CA CYS A 61 6.15 -7.69 -2.34
C CYS A 61 5.33 -7.74 -1.04
N LEU A 62 5.32 -8.87 -0.34
CA LEU A 62 4.61 -9.03 0.93
C LEU A 62 5.29 -8.19 2.02
N LEU A 63 6.62 -8.27 2.12
CA LEU A 63 7.40 -7.50 3.09
C LEU A 63 7.30 -6.00 2.81
N TYR A 64 7.49 -5.58 1.56
CA TYR A 64 7.44 -4.17 1.17
C TYR A 64 6.01 -3.60 1.24
N GLY A 65 5.02 -4.35 0.75
CA GLY A 65 3.61 -4.01 0.82
C GLY A 65 3.11 -3.96 2.27
N GLY A 66 3.48 -4.95 3.08
CA GLY A 66 3.19 -4.99 4.51
C GLY A 66 3.82 -3.82 5.26
N PHE A 67 5.08 -3.48 4.98
CA PHE A 67 5.72 -2.29 5.56
C PHE A 67 5.03 -0.99 5.13
N ARG A 68 4.62 -0.88 3.87
CA ARG A 68 3.85 0.28 3.33
C ARG A 68 2.48 0.40 4.00
N ILE A 69 1.76 -0.71 4.17
CA ILE A 69 0.47 -0.75 4.88
C ILE A 69 0.68 -0.41 6.36
N TYR A 70 1.68 -0.99 7.03
CA TYR A 70 2.00 -0.66 8.43
C TYR A 70 2.30 0.84 8.58
N ARG A 71 3.08 1.42 7.67
CA ARG A 71 3.36 2.87 7.64
C ARG A 71 2.12 3.71 7.31
N GLY A 72 1.21 3.18 6.50
CA GLY A 72 -0.06 3.81 6.11
C GLY A 72 -1.14 3.74 7.20
N ILE A 73 -1.17 2.68 8.02
CA ILE A 73 -2.12 2.49 9.13
C ILE A 73 -1.64 3.22 10.39
N LYS A 74 -0.33 3.23 10.65
CA LYS A 74 0.25 3.99 11.78
C LYS A 74 0.14 5.51 11.60
N ARG A 75 -0.41 5.96 10.47
CA ARG A 75 -0.75 7.36 10.25
C ARG A 75 -2.00 7.69 11.05
N ASP A 76 -1.70 8.19 12.24
CA ASP A 76 -2.51 8.91 13.22
C ASP A 76 -3.26 10.11 12.58
N TYR A 77 -4.21 9.83 11.68
CA TYR A 77 -5.04 10.86 11.02
C TYR A 77 -6.35 11.13 11.77
N LEU A 78 -6.57 10.41 12.86
CA LEU A 78 -7.66 10.67 13.80
C LEU A 78 -7.11 11.43 15.01
N ARG A 79 -6.56 12.63 14.75
CA ARG A 79 -6.60 13.71 15.73
C ARG A 79 -6.88 15.03 15.03
#